data_AF-A0A8T1UXQ6-F1
#
_entry.id   AF-A0A8T1UXQ6-F1
#
_cell.length_a   1.000
_cell.length_b   1.000
_cell.length_c   1.000
_cell.angle_alpha   90.00
_cell.angle_beta   90.00
_cell.angle_gamma   90.00
#
_symmetry.space_group_name_H-M   'P 1'
#
loop_
_entity.id
_entity.type
_entity.pdbx_description
1 polymer ?
#
loop_
_entity_poly.entity_id
_entity_poly.type
_entity_poly.pdbx_seq_one_letter_code
_entity_poly.pdbx_strand_id
1 'polypeptide(L)'
;MSFVSLESRPATTSGAVRWKAPDIAVIYHLTHGTFLSRPEAFKCDEQWEFVRSLCAFNPSERLGLAAAIEKLDLFARHEQFNAAGG
;
A
#
# COMPACT_ATOMS: atom_id res chain seq x y z
N MET A 1 -7.53 7.86 35.39
CA MET A 1 -8.06 6.55 34.95
C MET A 1 -8.87 6.78 33.68
N SER A 2 -8.27 6.69 32.49
CA SER A 2 -8.99 6.81 31.22
C SER A 2 -9.26 5.42 30.66
N PHE A 3 -10.54 5.05 30.64
CA PHE A 3 -11.09 3.86 30.01
C PHE A 3 -10.92 3.98 28.50
N VAL A 4 -9.83 3.41 27.96
CA VAL A 4 -9.71 3.23 26.51
C VAL A 4 -10.63 2.07 26.16
N SER A 5 -11.70 2.35 25.41
CA SER A 5 -12.67 1.35 25.00
C SER A 5 -11.97 0.17 24.33
N LEU A 6 -12.24 -1.04 24.80
CA LEU A 6 -11.64 -2.28 24.30
C LEU A 6 -11.97 -2.52 22.82
N GLU A 7 -13.00 -1.85 22.30
CA GLU A 7 -13.53 -1.96 20.94
C GLU A 7 -12.80 -1.06 19.92
N SER A 8 -11.89 -0.17 20.35
CA SER A 8 -11.11 0.68 19.44
C SER A 8 -9.79 0.06 19.00
N ARG A 9 -9.52 -1.20 19.36
CA ARG A 9 -8.38 -1.94 18.83
C ARG A 9 -8.75 -2.44 17.42
N PRO A 10 -8.15 -1.93 16.34
CA PRO A 10 -8.29 -2.59 15.05
C PRO A 10 -7.84 -4.04 15.22
N ALA A 11 -8.74 -4.98 14.93
CA ALA A 11 -8.41 -6.39 14.93
C ALA A 11 -7.30 -6.60 13.90
N THR A 12 -6.10 -6.91 14.39
CA THR A 12 -4.91 -7.14 13.58
C THR A 12 -4.32 -5.85 12.99
N THR A 13 -3.17 -5.42 13.52
CA THR A 13 -2.21 -4.63 12.73
C THR A 13 -1.72 -5.56 11.63
N SER A 14 -2.40 -5.58 10.48
CA SER A 14 -1.93 -6.29 9.28
C SER A 14 -0.74 -5.52 8.70
N GLY A 15 0.37 -5.48 9.44
CA GLY A 15 1.60 -4.74 9.13
C GLY A 15 2.74 -5.65 8.69
N ALA A 16 2.43 -6.79 8.06
CA ALA A 16 3.40 -7.85 7.82
C ALA A 16 3.87 -7.99 6.36
N VAL A 17 4.04 -6.87 5.64
CA VAL A 17 4.74 -6.90 4.34
C VAL A 17 5.93 -5.95 4.39
N ARG A 18 7.00 -6.42 5.02
CA ARG A 18 8.36 -5.87 4.88
C ARG A 18 9.15 -6.75 3.92
N TRP A 19 10.20 -6.20 3.31
CA TRP A 19 11.20 -7.00 2.62
C TRP A 19 11.70 -8.11 3.57
N LYS A 20 11.55 -9.37 3.17
CA LYS A 20 12.08 -10.55 3.90
C LYS A 20 13.51 -10.85 3.46
N ALA A 21 14.36 -9.82 3.47
CA ALA A 21 15.73 -9.88 2.99
C ALA A 21 16.62 -8.96 3.85
N PRO A 22 17.93 -9.24 3.97
CA PRO A 22 18.87 -8.33 4.61
C PRO A 22 18.98 -7.02 3.79
N ASP A 23 19.30 -5.91 4.46
CA ASP A 23 19.33 -4.57 3.83
C ASP A 23 20.21 -4.51 2.58
N ILE A 24 21.36 -5.19 2.59
CA ILE A 24 22.25 -5.24 1.42
C ILE A 24 21.58 -5.86 0.18
N ALA A 25 20.75 -6.89 0.37
CA ALA A 25 20.00 -7.50 -0.70
C ALA A 25 18.87 -6.57 -1.17
N VAL A 26 18.20 -5.87 -0.26
CA VAL A 26 17.18 -4.87 -0.61
C VAL A 26 17.80 -3.76 -1.47
N ILE A 27 18.94 -3.22 -1.06
CA ILE A 27 19.65 -2.18 -1.83
C ILE A 27 20.03 -2.72 -3.21
N TYR A 28 20.63 -3.91 -3.28
CA TYR A 28 20.98 -4.55 -4.55
C TYR A 28 19.75 -4.70 -5.48
N HIS A 29 18.63 -5.18 -4.96
CA HIS A 29 17.41 -5.32 -5.74
C HIS A 29 16.89 -3.99 -6.27
N LEU A 30 16.85 -2.97 -5.41
CA LEU A 30 16.36 -1.65 -5.79
C LEU A 30 17.28 -0.95 -6.80
N THR A 31 18.60 -1.10 -6.68
CA THR A 31 19.55 -0.53 -7.66
C THR A 31 19.48 -1.21 -9.03
N HIS A 32 19.04 -2.47 -9.09
CA HIS A 32 18.84 -3.22 -10.32
C HIS A 32 17.41 -3.14 -10.87
N GLY A 33 16.58 -2.22 -10.33
CA GLY A 33 15.22 -2.00 -10.82
C GLY A 33 14.23 -3.12 -10.47
N THR A 34 14.57 -3.98 -9.51
CA THR A 34 13.67 -5.04 -9.03
C THR A 34 12.93 -4.57 -7.79
N PHE A 35 11.60 -4.70 -7.82
CA PHE A 35 10.71 -4.34 -6.72
C PHE A 35 10.04 -5.60 -6.14
N LEU A 36 9.31 -5.44 -5.04
CA LEU A 36 8.52 -6.53 -4.46
C LEU A 36 7.51 -7.07 -5.49
N SER A 37 7.23 -8.36 -5.43
CA SER A 37 6.07 -8.94 -6.11
C SER A 37 4.78 -8.46 -5.43
N ARG A 38 3.67 -8.38 -6.19
CA ARG A 38 2.36 -8.02 -5.67
C ARG A 38 1.95 -8.96 -4.53
N PRO A 39 1.71 -8.46 -3.31
CA PRO A 39 1.14 -9.27 -2.23
C PRO A 39 -0.29 -9.71 -2.56
N GLU A 40 -0.68 -10.92 -2.14
CA GLU A 40 -2.04 -11.46 -2.33
C GLU A 40 -3.14 -10.60 -1.70
N ALA A 41 -2.80 -9.77 -0.72
CA ALA A 41 -3.73 -8.82 -0.08
C ALA A 41 -4.26 -7.74 -1.05
N PHE A 42 -3.54 -7.46 -2.15
CA PHE A 42 -4.01 -6.52 -3.17
C PHE A 42 -4.99 -7.23 -4.09
N LYS A 43 -6.26 -6.81 -4.02
CA LYS A 43 -7.37 -7.46 -4.74
C LYS A 43 -7.33 -7.23 -6.25
N CYS A 44 -6.69 -6.14 -6.71
CA CYS A 44 -6.60 -5.81 -8.13
C CYS A 44 -5.22 -5.27 -8.52
N ASP A 45 -4.92 -5.30 -9.82
CA ASP A 45 -3.64 -4.85 -10.38
C ASP A 45 -3.51 -3.32 -10.28
N GLU A 46 -4.61 -2.58 -10.36
CA GLU A 46 -4.63 -1.12 -10.30
C GLU A 46 -4.19 -0.59 -8.93
N GLN A 47 -4.60 -1.26 -7.84
CA GLN A 47 -4.16 -0.92 -6.48
C GLN A 47 -2.66 -1.18 -6.30
N TRP A 48 -2.14 -2.26 -6.89
CA TRP A 48 -0.71 -2.55 -6.82
C TRP A 48 0.13 -1.63 -7.70
N GLU A 49 -0.37 -1.28 -8.88
CA GLU A 49 0.26 -0.34 -9.79
C GLU A 49 0.30 1.08 -9.22
N PHE A 50 -0.72 1.44 -8.43
CA PHE A 50 -0.67 2.65 -7.61
C PHE A 50 0.52 2.66 -6.64
N VAL A 51 0.74 1.56 -5.89
CA VAL A 51 1.91 1.45 -5.00
C VAL A 51 3.22 1.56 -5.80
N ARG A 52 3.30 0.90 -6.96
CA ARG A 52 4.47 1.02 -7.85
C ARG A 52 4.71 2.46 -8.32
N SER A 53 3.66 3.22 -8.62
CA SER A 53 3.78 4.63 -9.02
C SER A 53 4.27 5.55 -7.90
N LEU A 54 3.92 5.25 -6.64
CA LEU A 54 4.46 5.97 -5.48
C LEU A 54 5.93 5.63 -5.22
N CYS A 55 6.31 4.38 -5.50
CA CYS A 55 7.65 3.85 -5.29
C CYS A 55 8.49 3.79 -6.58
N ALA A 56 8.25 4.69 -7.55
CA ALA A 56 9.06 4.75 -8.76
C ALA A 56 10.55 4.92 -8.44
N PHE A 57 11.39 4.20 -9.19
CA PHE A 57 12.85 4.19 -8.98
C PHE A 57 13.44 5.58 -9.21
N ASN A 58 13.01 6.27 -10.27
CA ASN A 58 13.31 7.66 -10.48
C ASN A 58 12.43 8.53 -9.56
N PRO A 59 13.01 9.33 -8.64
CA PRO A 59 12.23 10.17 -7.73
C PRO A 59 11.29 11.15 -8.44
N SER A 60 11.69 11.65 -9.62
CA SER A 60 10.90 12.61 -10.40
C SER A 60 9.68 11.97 -11.08
N GLU A 61 9.66 10.65 -11.22
CA GLU A 61 8.53 9.89 -11.78
C GLU A 61 7.53 9.43 -10.72
N ARG A 62 7.85 9.65 -9.43
CA ARG A 62 6.96 9.26 -8.34
C ARG A 62 5.68 10.08 -8.38
N LEU A 63 4.55 9.40 -8.21
CA LEU A 63 3.26 10.05 -8.14
C LEU A 63 3.23 11.08 -7.01
N GLY A 64 2.87 12.32 -7.33
CA GLY A 64 2.76 13.40 -6.35
C GLY A 64 1.70 13.10 -5.29
N LEU A 65 1.94 13.57 -4.07
CA LEU A 65 1.07 13.28 -2.93
C LEU A 65 -0.39 13.70 -3.14
N ALA A 66 -0.64 14.86 -3.76
CA ALA A 66 -1.99 15.32 -4.06
C ALA A 66 -2.75 14.34 -4.98
N ALA A 67 -2.13 13.95 -6.11
CA ALA A 67 -2.70 12.96 -7.03
C ALA A 67 -2.86 11.59 -6.36
N ALA A 68 -1.97 11.24 -5.42
CA ALA A 68 -2.07 10.01 -4.67
C ALA A 68 -3.28 9.98 -3.73
N ILE A 69 -3.57 11.11 -3.06
CA ILE A 69 -4.75 11.26 -2.21
C ILE A 69 -6.03 11.15 -3.04
N GLU A 70 -6.09 11.81 -4.19
CA GLU A 70 -7.24 11.71 -5.11
C GLU A 70 -7.49 10.26 -5.53
N LYS A 71 -6.44 9.52 -5.87
CA LYS A 71 -6.56 8.11 -6.28
C LYS A 71 -6.98 7.20 -5.12
N LEU A 72 -6.52 7.48 -3.89
CA LEU A 72 -6.97 6.77 -2.69
C LEU A 72 -8.46 7.01 -2.40
N ASP A 73 -8.94 8.23 -2.56
CA ASP A 73 -10.37 8.56 -2.40
C ASP A 73 -11.24 7.81 -3.42
N LEU A 74 -10.79 7.71 -4.68
CA LEU A 74 -11.45 6.89 -5.69
C LEU A 74 -11.53 5.40 -5.29
N PHE A 75 -10.43 4.83 -4.81
CA PHE A 75 -10.42 3.44 -4.33
C PHE A 75 -11.36 3.22 -3.14
N ALA A 76 -11.36 4.13 -2.17
CA ALA A 76 -12.24 4.05 -1.00
C ALA A 76 -13.72 4.07 -1.39
N ARG A 77 -14.12 4.95 -2.32
CA ARG A 77 -15.49 5.02 -2.84
C ARG A 77 -15.88 3.75 -3.59
N HIS A 78 -14.97 3.22 -4.41
CA HIS A 78 -15.22 1.98 -5.15
C HIS A 78 -15.41 0.78 -4.22
N GLU A 79 -14.60 0.68 -3.16
CA GLU A 79 -14.76 -0.38 -2.15
C GLU A 79 -16.09 -0.27 -1.39
N GLN A 80 -16.53 0.94 -1.04
CA GLN A 80 -17.82 1.18 -0.38
C GLN A 80 -18.99 0.79 -1.29
N PHE A 81 -18.92 1.14 -2.58
CA PHE A 81 -19.94 0.76 -3.56
C PHE A 81 -20.05 -0.77 -3.69
N ASN A 82 -18.91 -1.46 -3.81
CA ASN A 82 -18.87 -2.91 -3.93
C ASN A 82 -19.36 -3.63 -2.65
N ALA A 83 -19.13 -3.04 -1.48
CA ALA A 83 -19.60 -3.58 -0.20
C ALA A 83 -21.12 -3.40 0.02
N ALA A 84 -21.73 -2.40 -0.62
CA ALA A 84 -23.15 -2.09 -0.50
C ALA A 84 -24.06 -2.96 -1.42
N GLY A 85 -23.49 -3.91 -2.17
CA GLY A 85 -24.25 -4.87 -2.97
C GLY A 85 -24.80 -4.29 -4.27
N GLY A 86 -23.90 -3.87 -5.16
CA GLY A 86 -24.26 -3.51 -6.54
C GLY A 86 -25.02 -4.61 -7.28
#